data_AF-A0A0G0PZ15-F1
#
_entry.id   AF-A0A0G0PZ15-F1
#
_cell.length_a   1.000
_cell.length_b   1.000
_cell.length_c   1.000
_cell.angle_alpha   90.00
_cell.angle_beta   90.00
_cell.angle_gamma   90.00
#
_symmetry.space_group_name_H-M   'P 1'
#
loop_
_entity.id
_entity.type
_entity.pdbx_description
1 polymer ?
#
loop_
_entity_poly.entity_id
_entity_poly.type
_entity_poly.pdbx_seq_one_letter_code
_entity_poly.pdbx_strand_id
1 'polypeptide(L)'
;IAVEAGIIKDLREVTTEEKIAHLKEKEIAELITSGRISVFARISPLGKLKIIKSLKKYTKDLIAVTGDGVNDAPALKAADIGIAMGISGTDVTKEVANIILMDDNYATIVKAIREGRVIFSNLTKVVRYLISCNISEIVLISLSIIFQTPLPLLPIQILWINLVTDGIPAIALGLEPPHEGIMEKPPRVTNEGILSKKRWAGIIGEGLMLGLISFLSFLYALGRYDIVTAQTITFSIVAVSQFFHALNSRSEKLSIFSIGVFSNRLLIVAFVLSFALQIAASETSFGNLFFQTGRLNPSLWTLVLALSVTPLIIVETRKILRI
;
A
#
# COMPACT_ATOMS: atom_id res chain seq x y z
N ILE A 1 1.24 19.62 -35.05
CA ILE A 1 0.70 19.26 -33.71
C ILE A 1 1.08 17.84 -33.29
N ALA A 2 0.38 16.76 -33.67
CA ALA A 2 0.60 15.42 -33.09
C ALA A 2 2.03 14.86 -33.30
N VAL A 3 2.64 15.13 -34.45
CA VAL A 3 4.04 14.78 -34.75
C VAL A 3 5.02 15.58 -33.88
N GLU A 4 4.80 16.90 -33.76
CA GLU A 4 5.65 17.79 -32.94
C GLU A 4 5.56 17.46 -31.45
N ALA A 5 4.38 17.03 -31.00
CA ALA A 5 4.15 16.57 -29.62
C ALA A 5 4.69 15.15 -29.36
N GLY A 6 5.21 14.45 -30.38
CA GLY A 6 5.77 13.11 -30.26
C GLY A 6 4.74 11.99 -30.04
N ILE A 7 3.46 12.24 -30.34
CA ILE A 7 2.37 11.26 -30.16
C ILE A 7 2.39 10.21 -31.29
N ILE A 8 2.69 10.64 -32.52
CA ILE A 8 2.73 9.77 -33.71
C ILE A 8 4.04 9.94 -34.47
N LYS A 9 4.45 8.89 -35.17
CA LYS A 9 5.61 8.95 -36.10
C LYS A 9 5.15 9.02 -37.55
N ASP A 10 3.99 8.46 -37.87
CA ASP A 10 3.43 8.42 -39.23
C ASP A 10 2.01 8.98 -39.25
N LEU A 11 1.68 9.76 -40.29
CA LEU A 11 0.33 10.26 -40.54
C LEU A 11 -0.69 9.14 -40.80
N ARG A 12 -0.25 7.92 -41.12
CA ARG A 12 -1.10 6.72 -41.20
C ARG A 12 -1.79 6.38 -39.88
N GLU A 13 -1.27 6.87 -38.75
CA GLU A 13 -1.86 6.72 -37.41
C GLU A 13 -3.05 7.68 -37.15
N VAL A 14 -3.38 8.53 -38.13
CA VAL A 14 -4.46 9.52 -38.05
C VAL A 14 -5.71 8.98 -38.75
N THR A 15 -6.85 9.03 -38.07
CA THR A 15 -8.16 8.70 -38.65
C THR A 15 -9.18 9.82 -38.42
N THR A 16 -10.29 9.74 -39.15
CA THR A 16 -11.44 10.65 -39.01
C THR A 16 -12.68 9.86 -38.58
N GLU A 17 -13.70 10.57 -38.09
CA GLU A 17 -14.95 9.92 -37.66
C GLU A 17 -15.63 9.12 -38.77
N GLU A 18 -15.64 9.63 -40.01
CA GLU A 18 -16.21 8.94 -41.18
C GLU A 18 -15.58 7.55 -41.40
N LYS A 19 -14.26 7.44 -41.25
CA LYS A 19 -13.53 6.18 -41.46
C LYS A 19 -13.83 5.13 -40.37
N ILE A 20 -14.21 5.56 -39.17
CA ILE A 20 -14.52 4.65 -38.06
C ILE A 20 -16.02 4.48 -37.82
N ALA A 21 -16.87 5.23 -38.53
CA ALA A 21 -18.32 5.18 -38.39
C ALA A 21 -18.85 3.76 -38.64
N HIS A 22 -18.35 3.11 -39.69
CA HIS A 22 -18.74 1.77 -40.11
C HIS A 22 -18.05 0.64 -39.32
N LEU A 23 -17.00 0.95 -38.55
CA LEU A 23 -16.27 -0.05 -37.78
C LEU A 23 -17.05 -0.47 -36.53
N LYS A 24 -16.92 -1.76 -36.19
CA LYS A 24 -17.45 -2.32 -34.95
C LYS A 24 -16.60 -1.83 -33.76
N GLU A 25 -17.21 -1.76 -32.58
CA GLU A 25 -16.51 -1.36 -31.36
C GLU A 25 -15.25 -2.20 -31.09
N LYS A 26 -15.28 -3.52 -31.37
CA LYS A 26 -14.10 -4.39 -31.19
C LYS A 26 -12.94 -4.00 -32.12
N GLU A 27 -13.24 -3.70 -33.38
CA GLU A 27 -12.24 -3.31 -34.38
C GLU A 27 -11.60 -1.97 -34.02
N ILE A 28 -12.40 -1.03 -33.52
CA ILE A 28 -11.90 0.26 -33.02
C ILE A 28 -10.89 0.03 -31.88
N ALA A 29 -11.22 -0.82 -30.91
CA ALA A 29 -10.32 -1.12 -29.79
C ALA A 29 -9.02 -1.81 -30.25
N GLU A 30 -9.12 -2.77 -31.18
CA GLU A 30 -7.95 -3.46 -31.76
C GLU A 30 -7.02 -2.50 -32.53
N LEU A 31 -7.59 -1.58 -33.30
CA LEU A 31 -6.80 -0.59 -34.05
C LEU A 31 -6.07 0.39 -33.12
N ILE A 32 -6.70 0.79 -32.01
CA ILE A 32 -6.08 1.67 -31.02
C ILE A 32 -4.99 0.91 -30.25
N THR A 33 -5.30 -0.27 -29.72
CA THR A 33 -4.36 -1.06 -28.89
C THR A 33 -3.15 -1.59 -29.67
N SER A 34 -3.31 -1.83 -30.98
CA SER A 34 -2.19 -2.20 -31.85
C SER A 34 -1.29 -1.03 -32.27
N GLY A 35 -1.63 0.21 -31.87
CA GLY A 35 -0.90 1.41 -32.25
C GLY A 35 -1.08 1.79 -33.73
N ARG A 36 -2.09 1.23 -34.42
CA ARG A 36 -2.40 1.58 -35.81
C ARG A 36 -3.12 2.92 -35.92
N ILE A 37 -3.83 3.31 -34.86
CA ILE A 37 -4.54 4.58 -34.78
C ILE A 37 -4.28 5.20 -33.41
N SER A 38 -3.69 6.38 -33.43
CA SER A 38 -3.31 7.14 -32.22
C SER A 38 -4.00 8.51 -32.19
N VAL A 39 -4.46 9.02 -33.35
CA VAL A 39 -5.06 10.36 -33.47
C VAL A 39 -6.40 10.28 -34.19
N PHE A 40 -7.43 10.85 -33.56
CA PHE A 40 -8.77 11.00 -34.12
C PHE A 40 -9.04 12.48 -34.40
N ALA A 41 -9.16 12.84 -35.68
CA ALA A 41 -9.42 14.21 -36.11
C ALA A 41 -10.90 14.41 -36.46
N ARG A 42 -11.42 15.62 -36.19
CA ARG A 42 -12.81 16.02 -36.49
C ARG A 42 -13.85 15.03 -35.94
N ILE A 43 -13.75 14.75 -34.64
CA ILE A 43 -14.63 13.79 -33.97
C ILE A 43 -15.75 14.50 -33.21
N SER A 44 -16.98 14.02 -33.40
CA SER A 44 -18.16 14.46 -32.69
C SER A 44 -18.17 13.97 -31.23
N PRO A 45 -18.98 14.57 -30.35
CA PRO A 45 -19.18 14.08 -28.98
C PRO A 45 -19.60 12.60 -28.90
N LEU A 46 -20.48 12.17 -29.82
CA LEU A 46 -20.92 10.78 -29.93
C LEU A 46 -19.79 9.85 -30.40
N GLY A 47 -18.94 10.34 -31.31
CA GLY A 47 -17.73 9.64 -31.73
C GLY A 47 -16.76 9.40 -30.57
N LYS A 48 -16.50 10.44 -29.74
CA LYS A 48 -15.67 10.30 -28.53
C LYS A 48 -16.22 9.22 -27.58
N LEU A 49 -17.53 9.25 -27.34
CA LEU A 49 -18.22 8.23 -26.53
C LEU A 49 -18.06 6.82 -27.11
N LYS A 50 -18.18 6.65 -28.43
CA LYS A 50 -18.02 5.34 -29.10
C LYS A 50 -16.62 4.78 -28.87
N ILE A 51 -15.58 5.62 -28.95
CA ILE A 51 -14.19 5.22 -28.66
C ILE A 51 -14.02 4.78 -27.21
N ILE A 52 -14.52 5.58 -26.25
CA ILE A 52 -14.38 5.27 -24.81
C ILE A 52 -15.08 3.95 -24.48
N LYS A 53 -16.32 3.77 -24.97
CA LYS A 53 -17.08 2.53 -24.76
C LYS A 53 -16.40 1.32 -25.38
N SER A 54 -15.87 1.48 -26.59
CA SER A 54 -15.08 0.45 -27.28
C SER A 54 -13.87 0.02 -26.44
N LEU A 55 -13.05 0.98 -26.00
CA LEU A 55 -11.87 0.68 -25.18
C LEU A 55 -12.26 0.02 -23.85
N LYS A 56 -13.22 0.57 -23.12
CA LYS A 56 -13.64 0.00 -21.82
C LYS A 56 -14.22 -1.41 -21.93
N LYS A 57 -14.88 -1.73 -23.04
CA LYS A 57 -15.53 -3.02 -23.24
C LYS A 57 -14.58 -4.11 -23.70
N TYR A 58 -13.58 -3.77 -24.51
CA TYR A 58 -12.70 -4.75 -25.17
C TYR A 58 -11.26 -4.75 -24.64
N THR A 59 -10.88 -3.76 -23.84
CA THR A 59 -9.56 -3.70 -23.19
C THR A 59 -9.71 -3.81 -21.67
N LYS A 60 -8.59 -4.01 -20.98
CA LYS A 60 -8.52 -3.96 -19.51
C LYS A 60 -7.89 -2.66 -19.01
N ASP A 61 -7.68 -1.71 -19.91
CA ASP A 61 -6.98 -0.47 -19.62
C ASP A 61 -7.93 0.51 -18.93
N LEU A 62 -7.38 1.30 -18.02
CA LEU A 62 -8.11 2.43 -17.43
C LEU A 62 -8.05 3.60 -18.39
N ILE A 63 -9.22 4.13 -18.75
CA ILE A 63 -9.35 5.21 -19.72
C ILE A 63 -9.50 6.53 -18.99
N ALA A 64 -8.49 7.39 -19.13
CA ALA A 64 -8.55 8.78 -18.70
C ALA A 64 -8.89 9.68 -19.89
N VAL A 65 -9.80 10.64 -19.70
CA VAL A 65 -10.23 11.58 -20.74
C VAL A 65 -10.10 12.99 -20.21
N THR A 66 -9.52 13.89 -21.00
CA THR A 66 -9.45 15.32 -20.72
C THR A 66 -10.46 16.09 -21.56
N GLY A 67 -11.09 17.13 -21.01
CA GLY A 67 -12.00 18.00 -21.75
C GLY A 67 -12.24 19.33 -21.05
N ASP A 68 -12.62 20.34 -21.83
CA ASP A 68 -12.86 21.72 -21.37
C ASP A 68 -14.23 22.26 -21.80
N GLY A 69 -14.78 21.76 -22.91
CA GLY A 69 -16.10 22.16 -23.39
C GLY A 69 -17.27 21.32 -22.87
N VAL A 70 -18.46 21.91 -22.82
CA VAL A 70 -19.73 21.20 -22.47
C VAL A 70 -19.94 19.92 -23.30
N ASN A 71 -19.46 19.93 -24.54
CA ASN A 71 -19.48 18.79 -25.47
C ASN A 71 -18.65 17.58 -25.00
N ASP A 72 -17.68 17.80 -24.10
CA ASP A 72 -16.84 16.73 -23.54
C ASP A 72 -17.42 16.13 -22.27
N ALA A 73 -18.44 16.76 -21.67
CA ALA A 73 -19.03 16.27 -20.42
C ALA A 73 -19.52 14.81 -20.50
N PRO A 74 -20.18 14.35 -21.59
CA PRO A 74 -20.54 12.93 -21.72
C PRO A 74 -19.32 12.01 -21.77
N ALA A 75 -18.25 12.43 -22.45
CA ALA A 75 -17.01 11.66 -22.60
C ALA A 75 -16.27 11.57 -21.25
N LEU A 76 -16.14 12.68 -20.52
CA LEU A 76 -15.59 12.74 -19.17
C LEU A 76 -16.34 11.81 -18.22
N LYS A 77 -17.68 11.81 -18.28
CA LYS A 77 -18.51 10.95 -17.43
C LYS A 77 -18.40 9.46 -17.76
N ALA A 78 -18.18 9.12 -19.04
CA ALA A 78 -18.05 7.74 -19.50
C ALA A 78 -16.67 7.13 -19.22
N ALA A 79 -15.63 7.96 -19.12
CA ALA A 79 -14.28 7.56 -18.79
C ALA A 79 -14.18 6.92 -17.41
N ASP A 80 -13.08 6.20 -17.14
CA ASP A 80 -12.77 5.74 -15.78
C ASP A 80 -12.27 6.90 -14.91
N ILE A 81 -11.57 7.85 -15.54
CA ILE A 81 -11.13 9.10 -14.92
C ILE A 81 -11.38 10.25 -15.89
N GLY A 82 -12.36 11.10 -15.58
CA GLY A 82 -12.58 12.38 -16.25
C GLY A 82 -11.68 13.47 -15.66
N ILE A 83 -11.01 14.23 -16.52
CA ILE A 83 -10.10 15.33 -16.14
C ILE A 83 -10.58 16.63 -16.81
N ALA A 84 -11.00 17.61 -16.02
CA ALA A 84 -11.40 18.92 -16.54
C ALA A 84 -10.27 19.94 -16.46
N MET A 85 -10.25 20.88 -17.42
CA MET A 85 -9.40 22.08 -17.33
C MET A 85 -9.96 23.05 -16.28
N GLY A 86 -9.09 23.62 -15.45
CA GLY A 86 -9.45 24.52 -14.37
C GLY A 86 -9.67 25.96 -14.84
N ILE A 87 -8.86 26.43 -15.79
CA ILE A 87 -8.92 27.81 -16.29
C ILE A 87 -9.86 27.88 -17.50
N SER A 88 -9.62 27.08 -18.53
CA SER A 88 -10.41 27.08 -19.77
C SER A 88 -11.71 26.26 -19.68
N GLY A 89 -11.81 25.36 -18.69
CA GLY A 89 -12.93 24.43 -18.60
C GLY A 89 -14.23 25.07 -18.12
N THR A 90 -15.32 24.71 -18.79
CA THR A 90 -16.68 25.09 -18.41
C THR A 90 -17.10 24.45 -17.08
N ASP A 91 -18.01 25.11 -16.36
CA ASP A 91 -18.53 24.59 -15.07
C ASP A 91 -19.14 23.20 -15.23
N VAL A 92 -19.81 22.94 -16.35
CA VAL A 92 -20.36 21.62 -16.68
C VAL A 92 -19.27 20.55 -16.72
N THR A 93 -18.11 20.83 -17.33
CA THR A 93 -16.99 19.86 -17.34
C THR A 93 -16.37 19.65 -15.96
N LYS A 94 -16.26 20.70 -15.16
CA LYS A 94 -15.71 20.64 -13.80
C LYS A 94 -16.61 19.84 -12.85
N GLU A 95 -17.93 19.96 -12.99
CA GLU A 95 -18.90 19.20 -12.17
C GLU A 95 -18.89 17.69 -12.47
N VAL A 96 -18.63 17.30 -13.73
CA VAL A 96 -18.64 15.87 -14.11
C VAL A 96 -17.29 15.17 -13.97
N ALA A 97 -16.20 15.92 -13.90
CA ALA A 97 -14.85 15.38 -13.84
C ALA A 97 -14.50 14.81 -12.44
N ASN A 98 -13.57 13.85 -12.43
CA ASN A 98 -13.00 13.30 -11.19
C ASN A 98 -11.82 14.14 -10.69
N ILE A 99 -11.11 14.80 -11.61
CA ILE A 99 -9.92 15.63 -11.33
C ILE A 99 -10.08 16.96 -12.09
N ILE A 100 -9.72 18.06 -11.46
CA ILE A 100 -9.65 19.39 -12.07
C ILE A 100 -8.19 19.83 -12.12
N LEU A 101 -7.68 20.16 -13.32
CA LEU A 101 -6.33 20.68 -13.51
C LEU A 101 -6.33 22.20 -13.32
N MET A 102 -5.94 22.65 -12.13
CA MET A 102 -5.96 24.08 -11.78
C MET A 102 -5.06 24.97 -12.67
N ASP A 103 -4.09 24.39 -13.38
CA ASP A 103 -3.08 25.07 -14.18
C ASP A 103 -3.21 24.80 -15.69
N ASP A 104 -4.23 24.06 -16.13
CA ASP A 104 -4.45 23.60 -17.52
C ASP A 104 -3.23 22.92 -18.16
N ASN A 105 -2.34 22.34 -17.35
CA ASN A 105 -1.09 21.77 -17.83
C ASN A 105 -1.13 20.24 -17.87
N TYR A 106 -0.95 19.67 -19.07
CA TYR A 106 -0.86 18.21 -19.26
C TYR A 106 0.28 17.56 -18.44
N ALA A 107 1.37 18.28 -18.16
CA ALA A 107 2.46 17.77 -17.31
C ALA A 107 1.99 17.48 -15.87
N THR A 108 0.95 18.16 -15.39
CA THR A 108 0.36 17.94 -14.07
C THR A 108 -0.38 16.60 -14.00
N ILE A 109 -0.93 16.12 -15.12
CA ILE A 109 -1.48 14.75 -15.21
C ILE A 109 -0.37 13.70 -14.97
N VAL A 110 0.81 13.89 -15.57
CA VAL A 110 1.94 12.96 -15.39
C VAL A 110 2.38 12.93 -13.92
N LYS A 111 2.43 14.09 -13.26
CA LYS A 111 2.72 14.19 -11.82
C LYS A 111 1.64 13.48 -10.98
N ALA A 112 0.36 13.68 -11.29
CA ALA A 112 -0.74 13.02 -10.61
C ALA A 112 -0.69 11.49 -10.76
N ILE A 113 -0.35 10.98 -11.95
CA ILE A 113 -0.13 9.54 -12.17
C ILE A 113 1.03 9.03 -11.30
N ARG A 114 2.13 9.79 -11.21
CA ARG A 114 3.26 9.45 -10.33
C ARG A 114 2.82 9.34 -8.87
N GLU A 115 2.10 10.35 -8.36
CA GLU A 115 1.60 10.33 -6.98
C GLU A 115 0.64 9.16 -6.74
N GLY A 116 -0.28 8.88 -7.67
CA GLY A 116 -1.19 7.73 -7.57
C GLY A 116 -0.45 6.40 -7.47
N ARG A 117 0.65 6.22 -8.23
CA ARG A 117 1.50 5.02 -8.15
C ARG A 117 2.23 4.93 -6.81
N VAL A 118 2.69 6.05 -6.25
CA VAL A 118 3.34 6.11 -4.94
C VAL A 118 2.35 5.74 -3.82
N ILE A 119 1.17 6.37 -3.83
CA ILE A 119 0.09 6.08 -2.87
C ILE A 119 -0.26 4.59 -2.91
N PHE A 120 -0.48 4.02 -4.10
CA PHE A 120 -0.79 2.60 -4.22
C PHE A 120 0.35 1.72 -3.70
N SER A 121 1.61 2.04 -4.04
CA SER A 121 2.76 1.31 -3.50
C SER A 121 2.82 1.37 -1.99
N ASN A 122 2.51 2.51 -1.37
CA ASN A 122 2.53 2.67 0.08
C ASN A 122 1.38 1.92 0.74
N LEU A 123 0.17 1.96 0.16
CA LEU A 123 -0.96 1.16 0.61
C LEU A 123 -0.63 -0.33 0.66
N THR A 124 0.08 -0.86 -0.35
CA THR A 124 0.48 -2.28 -0.32
C THR A 124 1.45 -2.62 0.82
N LYS A 125 2.32 -1.68 1.22
CA LYS A 125 3.22 -1.85 2.38
C LYS A 125 2.46 -1.82 3.70
N VAL A 126 1.52 -0.87 3.84
CA VAL A 126 0.66 -0.74 5.02
C VAL A 126 -0.21 -1.99 5.21
N VAL A 127 -0.84 -2.45 4.12
CA VAL A 127 -1.65 -3.67 4.15
C VAL A 127 -0.81 -4.89 4.50
N ARG A 128 0.40 -5.03 3.94
CA ARG A 128 1.31 -6.11 4.30
C ARG A 128 1.67 -6.09 5.78
N TYR A 129 2.02 -4.91 6.30
CA TYR A 129 2.37 -4.71 7.70
C TYR A 129 1.22 -5.10 8.63
N LEU A 130 0.07 -4.43 8.50
CA LEU A 130 -1.08 -4.62 9.40
C LEU A 130 -1.63 -6.04 9.35
N ILE A 131 -1.75 -6.64 8.16
CA ILE A 131 -2.30 -8.00 8.06
C ILE A 131 -1.31 -9.02 8.65
N SER A 132 0.00 -8.85 8.44
CA SER A 132 0.99 -9.76 9.03
C SER A 132 0.99 -9.69 10.57
N CYS A 133 0.87 -8.48 11.14
CA CYS A 133 0.72 -8.28 12.59
C CYS A 133 -0.55 -8.98 13.12
N ASN A 134 -1.71 -8.74 12.49
CA ASN A 134 -2.97 -9.38 12.88
C ASN A 134 -2.91 -10.91 12.79
N ILE A 135 -2.32 -11.46 11.71
CA ILE A 135 -2.13 -12.91 11.60
C ILE A 135 -1.23 -13.42 12.73
N SER A 136 -0.17 -12.70 13.08
CA SER A 136 0.74 -13.11 14.15
C SER A 136 0.05 -13.22 15.51
N GLU A 137 -0.87 -12.30 15.81
CA GLU A 137 -1.66 -12.32 17.04
C GLU A 137 -2.68 -13.47 17.03
N ILE A 138 -3.37 -13.69 15.91
CA ILE A 138 -4.27 -14.84 15.74
C ILE A 138 -3.50 -16.15 15.96
N VAL A 139 -2.30 -16.27 15.38
CA VAL A 139 -1.45 -17.45 15.53
C VAL A 139 -1.01 -17.63 16.98
N LEU A 140 -0.54 -16.56 17.64
CA LEU A 140 -0.13 -16.58 19.05
C LEU A 140 -1.25 -17.09 19.96
N ILE A 141 -2.46 -16.53 19.82
CA ILE A 141 -3.61 -16.93 20.64
C ILE A 141 -4.07 -18.35 20.27
N SER A 142 -4.13 -18.69 18.98
CA SER A 142 -4.53 -20.03 18.54
C SER A 142 -3.61 -21.11 19.07
N LEU A 143 -2.29 -20.90 19.04
CA LEU A 143 -1.31 -21.83 19.59
C LEU A 143 -1.50 -21.98 21.11
N SER A 144 -1.77 -20.88 21.83
CA SER A 144 -2.03 -20.97 23.29
C SER A 144 -3.23 -21.85 23.62
N ILE A 145 -4.29 -21.79 22.81
CA ILE A 145 -5.49 -22.62 22.98
C ILE A 145 -5.18 -24.09 22.64
N ILE A 146 -4.49 -24.34 21.53
CA ILE A 146 -4.14 -25.70 21.06
C ILE A 146 -3.25 -26.41 22.10
N PHE A 147 -2.26 -25.70 22.64
CA PHE A 147 -1.34 -26.25 23.64
C PHE A 147 -1.83 -26.11 25.08
N GLN A 148 -3.06 -25.61 25.27
CA GLN A 148 -3.72 -25.45 26.58
C GLN A 148 -2.89 -24.64 27.60
N THR A 149 -2.19 -23.61 27.12
CA THR A 149 -1.47 -22.68 27.99
C THR A 149 -2.41 -21.56 28.45
N PRO A 150 -2.05 -20.80 29.51
CA PRO A 150 -2.71 -19.53 29.79
C PRO A 150 -2.65 -18.58 28.58
N LEU A 151 -3.57 -17.62 28.53
CA LEU A 151 -3.58 -16.64 27.44
C LEU A 151 -2.30 -15.77 27.49
N PRO A 152 -1.57 -15.67 26.37
CA PRO A 152 -0.30 -14.93 26.32
C PRO A 152 -0.49 -13.41 26.34
N LEU A 153 -1.66 -12.93 25.92
CA LEU A 153 -2.04 -11.52 25.91
C LEU A 153 -3.48 -11.36 26.41
N LEU A 154 -3.72 -10.25 27.09
CA LEU A 154 -5.07 -9.82 27.46
C LEU A 154 -5.74 -9.08 26.29
N PRO A 155 -7.09 -9.11 26.17
CA PRO A 155 -7.79 -8.38 25.12
C PRO A 155 -7.44 -6.88 25.05
N ILE A 156 -7.25 -6.24 26.21
CA ILE A 156 -6.88 -4.82 26.28
C ILE A 156 -5.45 -4.56 25.76
N GLN A 157 -4.54 -5.51 25.94
CA GLN A 157 -3.18 -5.43 25.40
C GLN A 157 -3.20 -5.58 23.87
N ILE A 158 -4.04 -6.47 23.34
CA ILE A 158 -4.26 -6.65 21.90
C ILE A 158 -4.83 -5.37 21.27
N LEU A 159 -5.80 -4.72 21.94
CA LEU A 159 -6.36 -3.45 21.47
C LEU A 159 -5.31 -2.34 21.45
N TRP A 160 -4.47 -2.25 22.48
CA TRP A 160 -3.36 -1.31 22.51
C TRP A 160 -2.38 -1.55 21.36
N ILE A 161 -2.06 -2.81 21.10
CA ILE A 161 -1.16 -3.19 20.01
C ILE A 161 -1.73 -2.70 18.66
N ASN A 162 -2.95 -3.11 18.34
CA ASN A 162 -3.57 -2.84 17.04
C ASN A 162 -3.85 -1.35 16.80
N LEU A 163 -4.18 -0.59 17.85
CA LEU A 163 -4.57 0.82 17.71
C LEU A 163 -3.35 1.76 17.80
N VAL A 164 -2.50 1.55 18.80
CA VAL A 164 -1.44 2.52 19.14
C VAL A 164 -0.13 2.07 18.55
N THR A 165 0.33 0.86 18.89
CA THR A 165 1.67 0.44 18.49
C THR A 165 1.75 0.19 16.99
N ASP A 166 0.71 -0.38 16.37
CA ASP A 166 0.62 -0.61 14.93
C ASP A 166 0.14 0.61 14.13
N GLY A 167 -0.78 1.41 14.70
CA GLY A 167 -1.36 2.55 13.99
C GLY A 167 -0.31 3.60 13.62
N ILE A 168 0.61 3.91 14.52
CA ILE A 168 1.62 4.96 14.33
C ILE A 168 2.62 4.58 13.20
N PRO A 169 3.26 3.39 13.18
CA PRO A 169 4.08 2.93 12.06
C PRO A 169 3.31 2.78 10.75
N ALA A 170 2.04 2.38 10.79
CA ALA A 170 1.22 2.26 9.58
C ALA A 170 1.04 3.61 8.87
N ILE A 171 0.81 4.70 9.63
CA ILE A 171 0.77 6.06 9.08
C ILE A 171 2.11 6.43 8.45
N ALA A 172 3.22 6.14 9.13
CA ALA A 172 4.56 6.43 8.62
C ALA A 172 4.91 5.64 7.35
N LEU A 173 4.45 4.38 7.23
CA LEU A 173 4.57 3.57 6.01
C LEU A 173 3.69 4.09 4.87
N GLY A 174 2.53 4.66 5.18
CA GLY A 174 1.65 5.33 4.22
C GLY A 174 2.34 6.53 3.54
N LEU A 175 3.28 7.16 4.24
CA LEU A 175 4.06 8.31 3.80
C LEU A 175 5.50 7.93 3.39
N GLU A 176 5.76 6.66 3.08
CA GLU A 176 7.07 6.22 2.61
C GLU A 176 7.46 6.96 1.30
N PRO A 177 8.69 7.48 1.20
CA PRO A 177 9.16 8.13 -0.02
C PRO A 177 9.05 7.25 -1.28
N PRO A 178 8.91 7.88 -2.46
CA PRO A 178 8.88 7.15 -3.72
C PRO A 178 10.19 6.40 -3.95
N HIS A 179 10.08 5.11 -4.32
CA HIS A 179 11.23 4.33 -4.79
C HIS A 179 11.62 4.76 -6.21
N GLU A 180 12.91 4.69 -6.54
CA GLU A 180 13.41 4.93 -7.89
C GLU A 180 12.73 4.01 -8.92
N GLY A 181 12.52 4.53 -10.13
CA GLY A 181 11.89 3.78 -11.23
C GLY A 181 10.37 3.53 -11.09
N ILE A 182 9.66 4.27 -10.22
CA ILE A 182 8.18 4.10 -10.08
C ILE A 182 7.41 4.36 -11.39
N MET A 183 7.92 5.27 -12.22
CA MET A 183 7.34 5.59 -13.53
C MET A 183 7.82 4.66 -14.65
N GLU A 184 8.93 3.96 -14.46
CA GLU A 184 9.49 3.00 -15.45
C GLU A 184 8.73 1.68 -15.46
N LYS A 185 8.04 1.36 -14.37
CA LYS A 185 7.19 0.17 -14.29
C LYS A 185 5.95 0.33 -15.18
N PRO A 186 5.49 -0.74 -15.84
CA PRO A 186 4.24 -0.70 -16.59
C PRO A 186 3.06 -0.43 -15.64
N PRO A 187 1.93 0.12 -16.16
CA PRO A 187 0.69 0.23 -15.41
C PRO A 187 0.26 -1.11 -14.80
N ARG A 188 -0.38 -1.07 -13.63
CA ARG A 188 -0.88 -2.30 -12.99
C ARG A 188 -2.01 -2.91 -13.82
N VAL A 189 -2.11 -4.24 -13.80
CA VAL A 189 -3.27 -4.95 -14.36
C VAL A 189 -4.48 -4.73 -13.45
N THR A 190 -5.58 -4.26 -14.01
CA THR A 190 -6.80 -3.87 -13.29
C THR A 190 -7.55 -5.04 -12.64
N ASN A 191 -7.40 -6.26 -13.17
CA ASN A 191 -8.10 -7.45 -12.71
C ASN A 191 -7.40 -8.19 -11.55
N GLU A 192 -6.30 -7.66 -11.02
CA GLU A 192 -5.69 -8.16 -9.79
C GLU A 192 -6.19 -7.35 -8.59
N GLY A 193 -6.54 -8.05 -7.51
CA GLY A 193 -6.78 -7.42 -6.22
C GLY A 193 -5.55 -6.62 -5.76
N ILE A 194 -5.71 -5.81 -4.70
CA ILE A 194 -4.61 -5.00 -4.15
C ILE A 194 -3.37 -5.87 -3.84
N LEU A 195 -3.62 -7.10 -3.41
CA LEU A 195 -2.61 -8.12 -3.12
C LEU A 195 -2.66 -9.26 -4.14
N SER A 196 -1.54 -9.52 -4.79
CA SER A 196 -1.37 -10.72 -5.62
C SER A 196 -1.24 -11.98 -4.75
N LYS A 197 -1.43 -13.17 -5.33
CA LYS A 197 -1.27 -14.46 -4.61
C LYS A 197 0.11 -14.58 -3.95
N LYS A 198 1.16 -14.09 -4.62
CA LYS A 198 2.52 -14.08 -4.08
C LYS A 198 2.66 -13.15 -2.85
N ARG A 199 2.00 -11.98 -2.88
CA ARG A 199 1.97 -11.07 -1.72
C ARG A 199 1.24 -11.71 -0.54
N TRP A 200 0.10 -12.34 -0.78
CA TRP A 200 -0.64 -13.07 0.25
C TRP A 200 0.21 -14.16 0.91
N ALA A 201 0.91 -14.98 0.12
CA ALA A 201 1.81 -16.00 0.65
C ALA A 201 2.91 -15.40 1.53
N GLY A 202 3.50 -14.27 1.12
CA GLY A 202 4.49 -13.53 1.92
C GLY A 202 3.93 -13.01 3.24
N ILE A 203 2.74 -12.39 3.22
CA ILE A 203 2.03 -11.88 4.40
C ILE A 203 1.71 -13.00 5.39
N ILE A 204 1.15 -14.11 4.91
CA ILE A 204 0.83 -15.27 5.74
C ILE A 204 2.10 -15.85 6.35
N GLY A 205 3.17 -16.01 5.56
CA GLY A 205 4.45 -16.53 6.05
C GLY A 205 5.07 -15.64 7.13
N GLU A 206 5.03 -14.32 6.95
CA GLU A 206 5.52 -13.34 7.92
C GLU A 206 4.69 -13.34 9.21
N GLY A 207 3.36 -13.39 9.10
CA GLY A 207 2.46 -13.50 10.26
C GLY A 207 2.65 -14.80 11.03
N LEU A 208 2.75 -15.95 10.35
CA LEU A 208 3.05 -17.24 10.99
C LEU A 208 4.38 -17.22 11.73
N MET A 209 5.42 -16.67 11.11
CA MET A 209 6.75 -16.54 11.71
C MET A 209 6.70 -15.67 12.98
N LEU A 210 6.10 -14.47 12.89
CA LEU A 210 5.95 -13.55 14.04
C LEU A 210 5.15 -14.20 15.18
N GLY A 211 4.05 -14.87 14.86
CA GLY A 211 3.20 -15.52 15.84
C GLY A 211 3.91 -16.69 16.53
N LEU A 212 4.66 -17.49 15.77
CA LEU A 212 5.46 -18.59 16.32
C LEU A 212 6.58 -18.10 17.24
N ILE A 213 7.33 -17.08 16.81
CA ILE A 213 8.39 -16.47 17.65
C ILE A 213 7.79 -15.93 18.95
N SER A 214 6.65 -15.24 18.86
CA SER A 214 5.95 -14.67 20.03
C SER A 214 5.46 -15.78 20.97
N PHE A 215 4.91 -16.87 20.43
CA PHE A 215 4.42 -17.99 21.22
C PHE A 215 5.57 -18.75 21.92
N LEU A 216 6.67 -19.02 21.22
CA LEU A 216 7.86 -19.63 21.81
C LEU A 216 8.47 -18.74 22.90
N SER A 217 8.47 -17.43 22.69
CA SER A 217 8.91 -16.46 23.70
C SER A 217 8.01 -16.48 24.94
N PHE A 218 6.69 -16.61 24.75
CA PHE A 218 5.74 -16.77 25.85
C PHE A 218 5.98 -18.07 26.62
N LEU A 219 6.17 -19.21 25.95
CA LEU A 219 6.49 -20.48 26.61
C LEU A 219 7.78 -20.40 27.43
N TYR A 220 8.81 -19.75 26.86
CA TYR A 220 10.07 -19.52 27.56
C TYR A 220 9.87 -18.71 28.86
N ALA A 221 9.05 -17.66 28.80
CA ALA A 221 8.75 -16.79 29.93
C ALA A 221 7.86 -17.49 30.97
N LEU A 222 6.82 -18.22 30.54
CA LEU A 222 5.90 -18.95 31.41
C LEU A 222 6.62 -20.02 32.25
N GLY A 223 7.66 -20.66 31.69
CA GLY A 223 8.46 -21.63 32.43
C GLY A 223 9.40 -21.05 33.48
N ARG A 224 9.53 -19.71 33.59
CA ARG A 224 10.54 -19.02 34.42
C ARG A 224 9.97 -17.95 35.33
N TYR A 225 8.85 -17.37 34.98
CA TYR A 225 8.26 -16.22 35.66
C TYR A 225 6.78 -16.47 35.96
N ASP A 226 6.21 -15.65 36.84
CA ASP A 226 4.77 -15.64 37.06
C ASP A 226 4.01 -15.21 35.80
N ILE A 227 2.72 -15.54 35.76
CA ILE A 227 1.87 -15.29 34.58
C ILE A 227 1.83 -13.82 34.17
N VAL A 228 1.79 -12.89 35.13
CA VAL A 228 1.70 -11.45 34.85
C VAL A 228 3.00 -10.97 34.19
N THR A 229 4.15 -11.40 34.73
CA THR A 229 5.45 -11.10 34.13
C THR A 229 5.60 -11.75 32.75
N ALA A 230 5.17 -13.00 32.57
CA ALA A 230 5.23 -13.69 31.28
C ALA A 230 4.36 -13.02 30.20
N GLN A 231 3.15 -12.58 30.56
CA GLN A 231 2.27 -11.80 29.68
C GLN A 231 2.90 -10.45 29.35
N THR A 232 3.57 -9.79 30.30
CA THR A 232 4.21 -8.48 30.07
C THR A 232 5.42 -8.59 29.15
N ILE A 233 6.24 -9.63 29.30
CA ILE A 233 7.34 -9.94 28.39
C ILE A 233 6.77 -10.17 26.99
N THR A 234 5.69 -10.95 26.87
CA THR A 234 5.08 -11.27 25.57
C THR A 234 4.45 -10.05 24.92
N PHE A 235 3.70 -9.24 25.68
CA PHE A 235 3.14 -7.96 25.25
C PHE A 235 4.22 -7.04 24.69
N SER A 236 5.36 -6.93 25.39
CA SER A 236 6.48 -6.11 24.95
C SER A 236 7.18 -6.69 23.74
N ILE A 237 7.39 -8.02 23.67
CA ILE A 237 8.00 -8.68 22.51
C ILE A 237 7.15 -8.50 21.26
N VAL A 238 5.83 -8.69 21.34
CA VAL A 238 4.93 -8.53 20.20
C VAL A 238 4.97 -7.09 19.69
N ALA A 239 4.74 -6.10 20.57
CA ALA A 239 4.75 -4.69 20.19
C ALA A 239 6.09 -4.26 19.55
N VAL A 240 7.21 -4.62 20.18
CA VAL A 240 8.54 -4.22 19.70
C VAL A 240 8.93 -4.97 18.42
N SER A 241 8.56 -6.25 18.29
CA SER A 241 8.79 -7.03 17.05
C SER A 241 8.06 -6.42 15.87
N GLN A 242 6.85 -5.90 16.08
CA GLN A 242 6.07 -5.26 15.03
C GLN A 242 6.74 -3.97 14.56
N PHE A 243 7.41 -3.20 15.42
CA PHE A 243 8.19 -2.04 14.96
C PHE A 243 9.33 -2.43 14.01
N PHE A 244 10.04 -3.52 14.33
CA PHE A 244 11.05 -4.08 13.43
C PHE A 244 10.41 -4.64 12.14
N HIS A 245 9.22 -5.23 12.24
CA HIS A 245 8.47 -5.68 11.08
C HIS A 245 8.00 -4.52 10.17
N ALA A 246 7.71 -3.34 10.73
CA ALA A 246 7.41 -2.15 9.96
C ALA A 246 8.61 -1.73 9.09
N LEU A 247 9.83 -1.80 9.63
CA LEU A 247 11.07 -1.56 8.86
C LEU A 247 11.20 -2.55 7.70
N ASN A 248 10.96 -3.84 7.94
CA ASN A 248 10.94 -4.87 6.90
C ASN A 248 9.87 -4.62 5.82
N SER A 249 8.74 -4.02 6.20
CA SER A 249 7.59 -3.80 5.33
C SER A 249 7.78 -2.63 4.36
N ARG A 250 8.82 -1.81 4.52
CA ARG A 250 9.17 -0.70 3.60
C ARG A 250 9.40 -1.14 2.16
N SER A 251 9.82 -2.41 1.96
CA SER A 251 9.96 -3.02 0.64
C SER A 251 9.75 -4.53 0.66
N GLU A 252 9.15 -5.06 -0.40
CA GLU A 252 9.00 -6.50 -0.63
C GLU A 252 10.30 -7.16 -1.08
N LYS A 253 11.15 -6.42 -1.80
CA LYS A 253 12.31 -6.99 -2.50
C LYS A 253 13.64 -6.45 -2.01
N LEU A 254 13.68 -5.16 -1.69
CA LEU A 254 14.92 -4.49 -1.32
C LEU A 254 15.16 -4.63 0.17
N SER A 255 16.43 -4.83 0.53
CA SER A 255 16.89 -4.79 1.91
C SER A 255 16.80 -3.36 2.47
N ILE A 256 16.50 -3.24 3.76
CA ILE A 256 16.53 -1.94 4.46
C ILE A 256 17.93 -1.30 4.45
N PHE A 257 18.99 -2.11 4.35
CA PHE A 257 20.36 -1.62 4.29
C PHE A 257 20.67 -1.00 2.92
N SER A 258 20.04 -1.47 1.85
CA SER A 258 20.15 -0.87 0.52
C SER A 258 19.30 0.40 0.36
N ILE A 259 18.14 0.45 1.01
CA ILE A 259 17.23 1.62 0.99
C ILE A 259 17.70 2.72 1.98
N GLY A 260 18.48 2.32 2.99
CA GLY A 260 18.88 3.16 4.11
C GLY A 260 17.83 3.16 5.23
N VAL A 261 18.25 2.83 6.45
CA VAL A 261 17.34 2.76 7.61
C VAL A 261 16.70 4.13 7.92
N PHE A 262 17.46 5.22 7.76
CA PHE A 262 17.04 6.58 8.08
C PHE A 262 16.38 7.35 6.92
N SER A 263 16.16 6.72 5.75
CA SER A 263 15.57 7.42 4.61
C SER A 263 14.09 7.76 4.80
N ASN A 264 13.36 7.02 5.65
CA ASN A 264 12.03 7.41 6.14
C ASN A 264 12.14 7.91 7.59
N ARG A 265 12.35 9.22 7.77
CA ARG A 265 12.44 9.85 9.11
C ARG A 265 11.17 9.70 9.92
N LEU A 266 10.00 9.76 9.27
CA LEU A 266 8.71 9.59 9.94
C LEU A 266 8.58 8.20 10.57
N LEU A 267 9.09 7.16 9.90
CA LEU A 267 9.06 5.80 10.43
C LEU A 267 10.00 5.62 11.63
N ILE A 268 11.13 6.32 11.65
CA ILE A 268 12.04 6.32 12.81
C ILE A 268 11.40 7.05 14.00
N VAL A 269 10.76 8.21 13.76
CA VAL A 269 10.00 8.92 14.79
C VAL A 269 8.85 8.05 15.31
N ALA A 270 8.11 7.39 14.41
CA ALA A 270 7.07 6.44 14.75
C ALA A 270 7.60 5.29 15.62
N PHE A 271 8.73 4.70 15.26
CA PHE A 271 9.39 3.65 16.06
C PHE A 271 9.69 4.14 17.48
N VAL A 272 10.38 5.28 17.61
CA VAL A 272 10.79 5.84 18.90
C VAL A 272 9.58 6.20 19.76
N LEU A 273 8.57 6.84 19.15
CA LEU A 273 7.34 7.21 19.84
C LEU A 273 6.57 5.97 20.31
N SER A 274 6.35 4.99 19.45
CA SER A 274 5.65 3.77 19.82
C SER A 274 6.42 2.96 20.88
N PHE A 275 7.75 2.95 20.83
CA PHE A 275 8.57 2.32 21.85
C PHE A 275 8.46 3.03 23.21
N ALA A 276 8.49 4.37 23.22
CA ALA A 276 8.29 5.15 24.43
C ALA A 276 6.88 4.94 25.02
N LEU A 277 5.85 4.91 24.17
CA LEU A 277 4.48 4.61 24.57
C LEU A 277 4.35 3.18 25.10
N GLN A 278 5.08 2.21 24.54
CA GLN A 278 5.10 0.84 25.02
C GLN A 278 5.72 0.73 26.42
N ILE A 279 6.84 1.40 26.66
CA ILE A 279 7.44 1.48 28.01
C ILE A 279 6.46 2.17 28.98
N ALA A 280 5.79 3.24 28.55
CA ALA A 280 4.81 3.92 29.39
C ALA A 280 3.64 3.00 29.74
N ALA A 281 3.15 2.20 28.79
CA ALA A 281 2.08 1.23 28.99
C ALA A 281 2.48 0.09 29.92
N SER A 282 3.73 -0.39 29.87
CA SER A 282 4.17 -1.53 30.68
C SER A 282 4.70 -1.17 32.07
N GLU A 283 5.44 -0.07 32.21
CA GLU A 283 6.20 0.23 33.44
C GLU A 283 5.55 1.27 34.36
N THR A 284 4.62 2.09 33.85
CA THR A 284 3.99 3.13 34.68
C THR A 284 2.82 2.57 35.48
N SER A 285 2.56 3.16 36.66
CA SER A 285 1.39 2.81 37.48
C SER A 285 0.07 3.01 36.74
N PHE A 286 0.01 4.02 35.85
CA PHE A 286 -1.16 4.27 35.02
C PHE A 286 -1.34 3.17 33.96
N GLY A 287 -0.28 2.81 33.24
CA GLY A 287 -0.34 1.71 32.27
C GLY A 287 -0.71 0.39 32.92
N ASN A 288 -0.11 0.09 34.07
CA ASN A 288 -0.39 -1.11 34.85
C ASN A 288 -1.88 -1.28 35.23
N LEU A 289 -2.54 -0.17 35.59
CA LEU A 289 -3.97 -0.14 35.95
C LEU A 289 -4.87 -0.71 34.84
N PHE A 290 -4.52 -0.47 33.58
CA PHE A 290 -5.33 -0.90 32.43
C PHE A 290 -4.81 -2.20 31.81
N PHE A 291 -3.50 -2.32 31.66
CA PHE A 291 -2.87 -3.41 30.91
C PHE A 291 -2.47 -4.61 31.77
N GLN A 292 -2.62 -4.51 33.10
CA GLN A 292 -2.30 -5.57 34.07
C GLN A 292 -0.89 -6.13 33.86
N THR A 293 0.10 -5.25 33.85
CA THR A 293 1.49 -5.62 33.58
C THR A 293 2.28 -5.95 34.85
N GLY A 294 3.45 -6.57 34.69
CA GLY A 294 4.46 -6.75 35.72
C GLY A 294 5.62 -5.79 35.46
N ARG A 295 6.43 -5.49 36.48
CA ARG A 295 7.64 -4.68 36.27
C ARG A 295 8.71 -5.49 35.56
N LEU A 296 9.26 -4.98 34.47
CA LEU A 296 10.38 -5.60 33.79
C LEU A 296 11.68 -4.94 34.24
N ASN A 297 12.58 -5.74 34.82
CA ASN A 297 13.93 -5.26 35.12
C ASN A 297 14.76 -5.08 33.83
N PRO A 298 15.92 -4.40 33.88
CA PRO A 298 16.75 -4.16 32.69
C PRO A 298 17.19 -5.44 31.95
N SER A 299 17.38 -6.56 32.66
CA SER A 299 17.70 -7.85 32.02
C SER A 299 16.54 -8.41 31.20
N LEU A 300 15.30 -8.26 31.66
CA LEU A 300 14.12 -8.66 30.91
C LEU A 300 13.89 -7.76 29.70
N TRP A 301 14.13 -6.46 29.81
CA TRP A 301 14.12 -5.57 28.64
C TRP A 301 15.18 -5.93 27.60
N THR A 302 16.36 -6.37 28.05
CA THR A 302 17.40 -6.88 27.13
C THR A 302 16.93 -8.13 26.40
N LEU A 303 16.27 -9.06 27.10
CA LEU A 303 15.64 -10.23 26.49
C LEU A 303 14.56 -9.85 25.47
N VAL A 304 13.68 -8.90 25.82
CA VAL A 304 12.63 -8.38 24.91
C VAL A 304 13.27 -7.86 23.64
N LEU A 305 14.26 -6.97 23.74
CA LEU A 305 14.93 -6.40 22.56
C LEU A 305 15.64 -7.46 21.73
N ALA A 306 16.34 -8.41 22.36
CA ALA A 306 17.06 -9.48 21.68
C ALA A 306 16.10 -10.37 20.85
N LEU A 307 14.96 -10.74 21.42
CA LEU A 307 13.97 -11.57 20.73
C LEU A 307 13.19 -10.77 19.68
N SER A 308 12.87 -9.50 19.93
CA SER A 308 12.12 -8.67 19.00
C SER A 308 12.87 -8.31 17.72
N VAL A 309 14.20 -8.36 17.71
CA VAL A 309 15.00 -8.15 16.50
C VAL A 309 15.00 -9.38 15.59
N THR A 310 14.67 -10.57 16.09
CA THR A 310 14.75 -11.82 15.29
C THR A 310 13.95 -11.80 13.99
N PRO A 311 12.72 -11.24 13.91
CA PRO A 311 11.99 -11.13 12.65
C PRO A 311 12.68 -10.22 11.62
N LEU A 312 13.39 -9.18 12.09
CA LEU A 312 14.22 -8.31 11.24
C LEU A 312 15.28 -9.13 10.53
N ILE A 313 16.04 -9.89 11.31
CA ILE A 313 17.18 -10.68 10.82
C ILE A 313 16.71 -11.71 9.80
N ILE A 314 15.62 -12.45 10.09
CA ILE A 314 15.12 -13.50 9.21
C ILE A 314 14.67 -12.91 7.86
N VAL A 315 13.87 -11.83 7.88
CA VAL A 315 13.33 -11.24 6.65
C VAL A 315 14.41 -10.55 5.83
N GLU A 316 15.36 -9.87 6.46
CA GLU A 316 16.47 -9.24 5.74
C GLU A 316 17.42 -10.27 5.14
N THR A 317 17.69 -11.37 5.85
CA THR A 317 18.46 -12.50 5.30
C THR A 317 17.78 -13.07 4.05
N ARG A 318 16.47 -13.30 4.10
CA ARG A 318 15.68 -13.75 2.95
C ARG A 318 15.81 -12.80 1.76
N LYS A 319 15.66 -11.49 1.98
CA LYS A 319 15.77 -10.47 0.93
C LYS A 319 17.16 -10.38 0.31
N ILE A 320 18.21 -10.45 1.12
CA ILE A 320 19.61 -10.43 0.67
C ILE A 320 19.91 -11.66 -0.19
N LEU A 321 19.46 -12.84 0.23
CA LEU A 321 19.64 -14.09 -0.48
C LEU A 321 18.70 -14.26 -1.69
N ARG A 322 17.73 -13.34 -1.87
CA ARG A 322 16.72 -13.36 -2.95
C ARG A 322 15.89 -14.66 -2.99
N ILE A 323 15.70 -15.30 -1.84
CA ILE A 323 14.84 -16.48 -1.64
C ILE A 323 13.41 -16.01 -1.35
#